data_AF-A0A7Y5QLL2-F1
#
_entry.id   AF-A0A7Y5QLL2-F1
#
_cell.length_a   1.000
_cell.length_b   1.000
_cell.length_c   1.000
_cell.angle_alpha   90.00
_cell.angle_beta   90.00
_cell.angle_gamma   90.00
#
_symmetry.space_group_name_H-M   'P 1'
#
loop_
_entity.id
_entity.type
_entity.pdbx_description
1 polymer ?
#
loop_
_entity_poly.entity_id
_entity_poly.type
_entity_poly.pdbx_seq_one_letter_code
_entity_poly.pdbx_strand_id
1 'polypeptide(L)'
;MIRVRRSAHRAQSARLARAVLAAALVDVVRFTLAAPGIGVLNFALVWLQAQQLGFLYADGVAVRMPRRGLWATLALAIGALALLTTVGPYPRSMVGLPGEAMSNMNPPTFCLVAVTWAQAAVLLLIREPVRRWLDRPRAWRAVIAANGSIMTLFLWHLTALMLVAVIALPAGFPQPRPGSAAWWLLRPFWILLLSAGTVPAVFLLARFERTRSRPHPARPRGALYASIGVALAAVAILGFAVTGLVDFVYPGDRRLVFLPVSPLINLVALAAAGLAFAAGADASPA
;
A
#
# COMPACT_ATOMS: atom_id res chain seq x y z
N MET A 1 -27.56 -19.90 19.51
CA MET A 1 -26.73 -19.25 18.46
C MET A 1 -26.73 -17.71 18.49
N ILE A 2 -27.88 -17.01 18.59
CA ILE A 2 -27.94 -15.53 18.51
C ILE A 2 -27.14 -14.82 19.63
N ARG A 3 -27.17 -15.32 20.88
CA ARG A 3 -26.42 -14.73 22.01
C ARG A 3 -24.89 -14.84 21.84
N VAL A 4 -24.40 -15.97 21.34
CA VAL A 4 -22.97 -16.23 21.07
C VAL A 4 -22.43 -15.29 20.00
N ARG A 5 -23.23 -15.03 18.95
CA ARG A 5 -22.84 -14.08 17.89
C ARG A 5 -22.77 -12.64 18.39
N ARG A 6 -23.69 -12.23 19.28
CA ARG A 6 -23.68 -10.89 19.89
C ARG A 6 -22.49 -10.67 20.84
N SER A 7 -22.08 -11.67 21.62
CA SER A 7 -20.91 -11.55 22.49
C SER A 7 -19.60 -11.45 21.70
N ALA A 8 -19.46 -12.25 20.63
CA ALA A 8 -18.31 -12.17 19.72
C ALA A 8 -18.15 -10.77 19.10
N HIS A 9 -19.24 -10.17 18.61
CA HIS A 9 -19.21 -8.84 18.03
C HIS A 9 -18.87 -7.74 19.05
N ARG A 10 -19.41 -7.80 20.27
CA ARG A 10 -19.04 -6.84 21.34
C ARG A 10 -17.56 -6.94 21.68
N ALA A 11 -17.03 -8.16 21.79
CA ALA A 11 -15.61 -8.38 22.04
C ALA A 11 -14.73 -7.86 20.89
N GLN A 12 -15.20 -7.91 19.64
CA GLN A 12 -14.49 -7.38 18.48
C GLN A 12 -14.51 -5.85 18.44
N SER A 13 -15.66 -5.21 18.72
CA SER A 13 -15.74 -3.75 18.83
C SER A 13 -14.87 -3.20 19.95
N ALA A 14 -14.82 -3.88 21.10
CA ALA A 14 -13.92 -3.52 22.19
C ALA A 14 -12.44 -3.68 21.80
N ARG A 15 -12.10 -4.73 21.04
CA ARG A 15 -10.75 -4.93 20.49
C ARG A 15 -10.35 -3.79 19.54
N LEU A 16 -11.24 -3.37 18.65
CA LEU A 16 -11.00 -2.21 17.78
C LEU A 16 -10.80 -0.92 18.56
N ALA A 17 -11.67 -0.62 19.53
CA ALA A 17 -11.52 0.58 20.35
C ALA A 17 -10.18 0.59 21.10
N ARG A 18 -9.77 -0.56 21.65
CA ARG A 18 -8.44 -0.70 22.29
C ARG A 18 -7.30 -0.51 21.29
N ALA A 19 -7.42 -1.02 20.07
CA ALA A 19 -6.40 -0.84 19.03
C ALA A 19 -6.29 0.63 18.56
N VAL A 20 -7.41 1.35 18.44
CA VAL A 20 -7.43 2.80 18.18
C VAL A 20 -6.66 3.53 19.29
N LEU A 21 -7.02 3.27 20.55
CA LEU A 21 -6.37 3.92 21.70
C LEU A 21 -4.88 3.56 21.80
N ALA A 22 -4.52 2.30 21.55
CA ALA A 22 -3.13 1.87 21.54
C ALA A 22 -2.32 2.56 20.43
N ALA A 23 -2.88 2.74 19.23
CA ALA A 23 -2.21 3.43 18.15
C ALA A 23 -1.96 4.92 18.47
N ALA A 24 -2.93 5.58 19.10
CA ALA A 24 -2.77 6.94 19.60
C ALA A 24 -1.69 7.01 20.70
N LEU A 25 -1.68 6.05 21.64
CA LEU A 25 -0.69 5.99 22.71
C LEU A 25 0.73 5.77 22.16
N VAL A 26 0.89 4.91 21.15
CA VAL A 26 2.18 4.71 20.47
C VAL A 26 2.72 6.02 19.91
N ASP A 27 1.87 6.82 19.25
CA ASP A 27 2.29 8.13 18.74
C ASP A 27 2.61 9.11 19.86
N VAL A 28 1.80 9.16 20.93
CA VAL A 28 2.07 10.01 22.09
C VAL A 28 3.43 9.66 22.70
N VAL A 29 3.69 8.38 22.96
CA VAL A 29 4.96 7.91 23.52
C VAL A 29 6.12 8.22 22.57
N ARG A 30 5.95 7.96 21.28
CA ARG A 30 6.94 8.25 20.23
C ARG A 30 7.38 9.71 20.24
N PHE A 31 6.42 10.64 20.32
CA PHE A 31 6.70 12.08 20.26
C PHE A 31 7.13 12.68 21.60
N THR A 32 6.57 12.23 22.71
CA THR A 32 6.89 12.78 24.05
C THR A 32 8.20 12.25 24.62
N LEU A 33 8.52 10.97 24.38
CA LEU A 33 9.75 10.34 24.88
C LEU A 33 10.88 10.30 23.84
N ALA A 34 10.71 10.98 22.69
CA ALA A 34 11.66 10.98 21.58
C ALA A 34 12.15 9.57 21.20
N ALA A 35 11.24 8.59 21.21
CA ALA A 35 11.51 7.17 20.98
C ALA A 35 10.95 6.72 19.63
N PRO A 36 11.57 7.11 18.48
CA PRO A 36 11.01 6.88 17.14
C PRO A 36 10.79 5.40 16.82
N GLY A 37 11.61 4.50 17.39
CA GLY A 37 11.51 3.05 17.17
C GLY A 37 10.19 2.43 17.64
N ILE A 38 9.54 3.01 18.65
CA ILE A 38 8.24 2.51 19.16
C ILE A 38 7.14 2.66 18.10
N GLY A 39 7.27 3.61 17.17
CA GLY A 39 6.34 3.81 16.07
C GLY A 39 6.15 2.59 15.18
N VAL A 40 7.10 1.66 15.15
CA VAL A 40 6.99 0.40 14.38
C VAL A 40 5.78 -0.44 14.84
N LEU A 41 5.37 -0.34 16.11
CA LEU A 41 4.19 -1.03 16.62
C LEU A 41 2.90 -0.62 15.87
N ASN A 42 2.84 0.61 15.36
CA ASN A 42 1.68 1.07 14.59
C ASN A 42 1.52 0.35 13.24
N PHE A 43 2.55 -0.30 12.68
CA PHE A 43 2.35 -1.19 11.53
C PHE A 43 1.34 -2.28 11.86
N ALA A 44 1.46 -2.92 13.03
CA ALA A 44 0.51 -3.93 13.44
C ALA A 44 -0.84 -3.29 13.80
N LEU A 45 -0.84 -2.26 14.64
CA LEU A 45 -2.08 -1.70 15.19
C LEU A 45 -2.97 -1.04 14.12
N VAL A 46 -2.40 -0.29 13.18
CA VAL A 46 -3.16 0.38 12.12
C VAL A 46 -3.68 -0.64 11.11
N TRP A 47 -2.85 -1.57 10.65
CA TRP A 47 -3.28 -2.54 9.63
C TRP A 47 -4.21 -3.61 10.16
N LEU A 48 -4.01 -4.08 11.40
CA LEU A 48 -4.97 -4.98 12.03
C LEU A 48 -6.33 -4.30 12.17
N GLN A 49 -6.39 -2.99 12.46
CA GLN A 49 -7.69 -2.29 12.49
C GLN A 49 -8.39 -2.30 11.14
N ALA A 50 -7.67 -1.99 10.05
CA ALA A 50 -8.23 -2.06 8.70
C ALA A 50 -8.77 -3.47 8.39
N GLN A 51 -8.02 -4.51 8.77
CA GLN A 51 -8.43 -5.90 8.61
C GLN A 51 -9.69 -6.24 9.45
N GLN A 52 -9.73 -5.81 10.72
CA GLN A 52 -10.86 -6.06 11.61
C GLN A 52 -12.14 -5.37 11.12
N LEU A 53 -12.04 -4.18 10.51
CA LEU A 53 -13.18 -3.55 9.84
C LEU A 53 -13.70 -4.40 8.66
N GLY A 54 -12.79 -5.02 7.90
CA GLY A 54 -13.14 -5.99 6.86
C GLY A 54 -13.91 -7.19 7.41
N PHE A 55 -13.50 -7.75 8.54
CA PHE A 55 -14.24 -8.85 9.20
C PHE A 55 -15.62 -8.39 9.70
N LEU A 56 -15.72 -7.21 10.30
CA LEU A 56 -17.02 -6.64 10.70
C LEU A 56 -17.94 -6.40 9.51
N TYR A 57 -17.39 -6.05 8.35
CA TYR A 57 -18.12 -5.95 7.10
C TYR A 57 -18.61 -7.33 6.63
N ALA A 58 -17.73 -8.32 6.57
CA ALA A 58 -18.05 -9.68 6.15
C ALA A 58 -19.12 -10.33 7.05
N ASP A 59 -19.07 -10.08 8.36
CA ASP A 59 -20.05 -10.55 9.34
C ASP A 59 -21.40 -9.78 9.28
N GLY A 60 -21.48 -8.77 8.43
CA GLY A 60 -22.62 -7.88 8.27
C GLY A 60 -22.84 -6.91 9.44
N VAL A 61 -21.92 -6.83 10.41
CA VAL A 61 -22.02 -5.91 11.54
C VAL A 61 -21.95 -4.46 11.08
N ALA A 62 -20.95 -4.14 10.26
CA ALA A 62 -20.75 -2.79 9.74
C ALA A 62 -21.91 -2.36 8.82
N VAL A 63 -22.50 -3.31 8.08
CA VAL A 63 -23.65 -3.08 7.18
C VAL A 63 -24.92 -2.74 7.95
N ARG A 64 -25.08 -3.23 9.19
CA ARG A 64 -26.23 -2.92 10.06
C ARG A 64 -26.14 -1.55 10.73
N MET A 65 -25.02 -0.83 10.59
CA MET A 65 -24.83 0.47 11.22
C MET A 65 -25.78 1.51 10.58
N PRO A 66 -26.52 2.30 11.39
CA PRO A 66 -27.43 3.29 10.84
C PRO A 66 -26.67 4.38 10.07
N ARG A 67 -27.27 4.92 9.00
CA ARG A 67 -26.64 5.97 8.18
C ARG A 67 -26.18 7.18 9.00
N ARG A 68 -26.93 7.57 10.03
CA ARG A 68 -26.55 8.64 10.97
C ARG A 68 -25.23 8.33 11.68
N GLY A 69 -25.05 7.08 12.12
CA GLY A 69 -23.81 6.61 12.73
C GLY A 69 -22.64 6.63 11.74
N LEU A 70 -22.86 6.25 10.48
CA LEU A 70 -21.82 6.32 9.45
C LEU A 70 -21.39 7.76 9.15
N TRP A 71 -22.34 8.69 9.04
CA TRP A 71 -22.03 10.13 8.89
C TRP A 71 -21.30 10.70 10.11
N ALA A 72 -21.69 10.30 11.32
CA ALA A 72 -20.98 10.70 12.53
C ALA A 72 -19.54 10.16 12.56
N THR A 73 -19.32 8.89 12.20
CA THR A 73 -17.99 8.30 12.06
C THR A 73 -17.15 9.06 11.02
N LEU A 74 -17.74 9.36 9.86
CA LEU A 74 -17.05 10.11 8.80
C LEU A 74 -16.66 11.51 9.27
N ALA A 75 -17.61 12.24 9.88
CA ALA A 75 -17.36 13.60 10.38
C ALA A 75 -16.29 13.60 11.48
N LEU A 76 -16.34 12.65 12.42
CA LEU A 76 -15.34 12.51 13.47
C LEU A 76 -13.96 12.17 12.90
N ALA A 77 -13.88 11.24 11.96
CA ALA A 77 -12.63 10.81 11.35
C ALA A 77 -11.98 11.93 10.52
N ILE A 78 -12.76 12.64 9.69
CA ILE A 78 -12.27 13.78 8.92
C ILE A 78 -11.90 14.96 9.82
N GLY A 79 -12.72 15.24 10.85
CA GLY A 79 -12.44 16.29 11.84
C GLY A 79 -11.15 16.01 12.62
N ALA A 80 -10.96 14.76 13.07
CA ALA A 80 -9.72 14.33 13.71
C ALA A 80 -8.52 14.48 12.77
N LEU A 81 -8.63 14.03 11.52
CA LEU A 81 -7.55 14.16 10.53
C LEU A 81 -7.20 15.63 10.27
N ALA A 82 -8.19 16.50 10.12
CA ALA A 82 -7.98 17.93 9.96
C ALA A 82 -7.25 18.52 11.16
N LEU A 83 -7.72 18.25 12.39
CA LEU A 83 -7.08 18.72 13.62
C LEU A 83 -5.63 18.22 13.74
N LEU A 84 -5.40 16.93 13.53
CA LEU A 84 -4.08 16.30 13.64
C LEU A 84 -3.07 16.88 12.63
N THR A 85 -3.52 17.24 11.43
CA THR A 85 -2.64 17.73 10.36
C THR A 85 -2.54 19.26 10.25
N THR A 86 -3.31 19.99 11.06
CA THR A 86 -3.28 21.46 11.10
C THR A 86 -2.69 22.00 12.38
N VAL A 87 -3.04 21.41 13.52
CA VAL A 87 -2.57 21.79 14.84
C VAL A 87 -1.58 20.77 15.39
N GLY A 88 -1.78 19.49 15.07
CA GLY A 88 -0.90 18.41 15.50
C GLY A 88 0.44 18.37 14.76
N PRO A 89 1.38 17.53 15.22
CA PRO A 89 2.73 17.42 14.66
C PRO A 89 2.77 16.67 13.31
N TYR A 90 1.63 16.28 12.76
CA TYR A 90 1.54 15.39 11.61
C TYR A 90 1.53 16.18 10.30
N PRO A 91 2.26 15.72 9.27
CA PRO A 91 2.20 16.36 7.96
C PRO A 91 0.81 16.17 7.34
N ARG A 92 0.42 17.11 6.48
CA ARG A 92 -0.84 17.01 5.70
C ARG A 92 -0.76 15.91 4.64
N SER A 93 0.43 15.63 4.12
CA SER A 93 0.63 14.53 3.19
C SER A 93 0.49 13.20 3.92
N MET A 94 -0.37 12.33 3.41
CA MET A 94 -0.48 10.95 3.91
C MET A 94 0.63 10.05 3.35
N VAL A 95 1.41 10.53 2.39
CA VAL A 95 2.57 9.81 1.81
C VAL A 95 3.83 10.62 2.10
N GLY A 96 4.96 9.96 2.29
CA GLY A 96 6.22 10.67 2.51
C GLY A 96 6.60 11.53 1.31
N LEU A 97 6.84 12.82 1.56
CA LEU A 97 7.35 13.77 0.56
C LEU A 97 8.75 14.23 0.94
N PRO A 98 9.64 14.49 -0.03
CA PRO A 98 10.92 15.15 0.24
C PRO A 98 10.68 16.50 0.93
N GLY A 99 11.41 16.76 2.02
CA GLY A 99 11.33 18.01 2.79
C GLY A 99 10.35 17.98 3.98
N GLU A 100 9.53 16.93 4.14
CA GLU A 100 8.76 16.73 5.37
C GLU A 100 9.60 16.00 6.43
N ALA A 101 9.52 16.45 7.69
CA ALA A 101 10.31 15.88 8.79
C ALA A 101 9.93 14.43 9.15
N MET A 102 8.72 14.00 8.78
CA MET A 102 8.24 12.63 8.99
C MET A 102 7.23 12.23 7.92
N SER A 103 6.96 10.93 7.83
CA SER A 103 5.91 10.37 6.96
C SER A 103 4.82 9.72 7.80
N ASN A 104 3.55 9.98 7.45
CA ASN A 104 2.41 9.30 8.07
C ASN A 104 2.36 7.79 7.77
N MET A 105 3.12 7.32 6.77
CA MET A 105 3.15 5.91 6.34
C MET A 105 4.39 5.15 6.83
N ASN A 106 5.39 5.83 7.42
CA ASN A 106 6.63 5.17 7.80
C ASN A 106 7.30 5.81 9.04
N PRO A 107 7.11 5.24 10.25
CA PRO A 107 6.07 4.27 10.61
C PRO A 107 4.65 4.87 10.56
N PRO A 108 3.59 4.06 10.35
CA PRO A 108 2.19 4.47 10.38
C PRO A 108 1.84 5.35 11.57
N THR A 109 1.16 6.46 11.33
CA THR A 109 0.65 7.34 12.39
C THR A 109 -0.84 7.13 12.64
N PHE A 110 -1.35 7.71 13.72
CA PHE A 110 -2.75 7.75 14.06
C PHE A 110 -3.60 8.43 12.98
N CYS A 111 -3.02 9.30 12.14
CA CYS A 111 -3.71 9.85 10.97
C CYS A 111 -4.22 8.73 10.04
N LEU A 112 -3.50 7.62 9.89
CA LEU A 112 -3.96 6.51 9.05
C LEU A 112 -5.14 5.73 9.67
N VAL A 113 -5.28 5.74 10.99
CA VAL A 113 -6.51 5.25 11.65
C VAL A 113 -7.68 6.11 11.21
N ALA A 114 -7.55 7.44 11.33
CA ALA A 114 -8.59 8.37 10.92
C ALA A 114 -8.95 8.20 9.42
N VAL A 115 -7.96 8.11 8.53
CA VAL A 115 -8.19 7.88 7.09
C VAL A 115 -8.93 6.55 6.85
N THR A 116 -8.51 5.47 7.52
CA THR A 116 -9.13 4.14 7.38
C THR A 116 -10.60 4.18 7.77
N TRP A 117 -10.93 4.79 8.91
CA TRP A 117 -12.32 4.91 9.37
C TRP A 117 -13.15 5.83 8.48
N ALA A 118 -12.59 6.93 7.98
CA ALA A 118 -13.25 7.79 7.00
C ALA A 118 -13.58 7.02 5.71
N GLN A 119 -12.61 6.29 5.15
CA GLN A 119 -12.81 5.47 3.95
C GLN A 119 -13.84 4.37 4.17
N ALA A 120 -13.79 3.66 5.30
CA ALA A 120 -14.78 2.64 5.63
C ALA A 120 -16.20 3.22 5.73
N ALA A 121 -16.37 4.38 6.37
CA ALA A 121 -17.66 5.06 6.46
C ALA A 121 -18.19 5.48 5.09
N VAL A 122 -17.35 6.07 4.23
CA VAL A 122 -17.71 6.43 2.86
C VAL A 122 -18.16 5.20 2.07
N LEU A 123 -17.37 4.12 2.09
CA LEU A 123 -17.68 2.88 1.38
C LEU A 123 -19.03 2.29 1.81
N LEU A 124 -19.35 2.32 3.11
CA LEU A 124 -20.64 1.87 3.63
C LEU A 124 -21.78 2.80 3.24
N LEU A 125 -21.56 4.12 3.21
CA LEU A 125 -22.57 5.11 2.82
C LEU A 125 -22.98 4.98 1.35
N ILE A 126 -22.02 4.67 0.47
CA ILE A 126 -22.22 4.47 -0.99
C ILE A 126 -22.43 3.00 -1.38
N ARG A 127 -22.50 2.09 -0.40
CA ARG A 127 -22.55 0.66 -0.66
C ARG A 127 -23.72 0.24 -1.55
N GLU A 128 -24.93 0.68 -1.23
CA GLU A 128 -26.13 0.28 -1.95
C GLU A 128 -26.12 0.70 -3.44
N PRO A 129 -25.82 1.96 -3.81
CA PRO A 129 -25.73 2.33 -5.21
C PRO A 129 -24.59 1.59 -5.94
N VAL A 130 -23.44 1.39 -5.29
CA VAL A 130 -22.34 0.60 -5.86
C VAL A 130 -22.75 -0.84 -6.11
N ARG A 131 -23.45 -1.48 -5.16
CA ARG A 131 -23.95 -2.85 -5.31
C ARG A 131 -24.91 -2.99 -6.49
N ARG A 132 -25.90 -2.10 -6.61
CA ARG A 132 -26.83 -2.08 -7.76
C ARG A 132 -26.10 -1.88 -9.09
N TRP A 133 -25.01 -1.11 -9.09
CA TRP A 133 -24.18 -0.94 -10.27
C TRP A 133 -23.42 -2.22 -10.62
N LEU A 134 -22.86 -2.90 -9.62
CA LEU A 134 -22.14 -4.17 -9.77
C LEU A 134 -23.03 -5.35 -10.13
N ASP A 135 -24.33 -5.29 -9.87
CA ASP A 135 -25.29 -6.31 -10.36
C ASP A 135 -25.38 -6.34 -11.90
N ARG A 136 -24.84 -5.32 -12.60
CA ARG A 136 -24.77 -5.30 -14.07
C ARG A 136 -23.59 -6.17 -14.58
N PRO A 137 -23.81 -7.11 -15.50
CA PRO A 137 -22.76 -8.00 -16.01
C PRO A 137 -21.55 -7.29 -16.63
N ARG A 138 -21.75 -6.11 -17.23
CA ARG A 138 -20.64 -5.32 -17.80
C ARG A 138 -19.74 -4.73 -16.70
N ALA A 139 -20.34 -4.16 -15.65
CA ALA A 139 -19.60 -3.59 -14.53
C ALA A 139 -18.84 -4.70 -13.76
N TRP A 140 -19.51 -5.83 -13.49
CA TRP A 140 -18.88 -6.96 -12.82
C TRP A 140 -17.71 -7.56 -13.61
N ARG A 141 -17.86 -7.72 -14.94
CA ARG A 141 -16.76 -8.16 -15.80
C ARG A 141 -15.56 -7.22 -15.76
N ALA A 142 -15.78 -5.91 -15.73
CA ALA A 142 -14.69 -4.93 -15.60
C ALA A 142 -13.95 -5.10 -14.27
N VAL A 143 -14.66 -5.34 -13.16
CA VAL A 143 -14.04 -5.64 -11.86
C VAL A 143 -13.20 -6.91 -11.90
N ILE A 144 -13.73 -8.00 -12.48
CA ILE A 144 -12.97 -9.26 -12.62
C ILE A 144 -11.71 -9.04 -13.47
N ALA A 145 -11.83 -8.34 -14.59
CA ALA A 145 -10.68 -8.05 -15.47
C ALA A 145 -9.62 -7.20 -14.76
N ALA A 146 -10.04 -6.14 -14.06
CA ALA A 146 -9.15 -5.30 -13.25
C ALA A 146 -8.49 -6.11 -12.13
N ASN A 147 -9.25 -6.93 -11.42
CA ASN A 147 -8.73 -7.82 -10.37
C ASN A 147 -7.71 -8.82 -10.92
N GLY A 148 -7.92 -9.33 -12.14
CA GLY A 148 -6.98 -10.21 -12.83
C GLY A 148 -5.66 -9.56 -13.23
N SER A 149 -5.54 -8.23 -13.12
CA SER A 149 -4.30 -7.48 -13.40
C SER A 149 -3.93 -6.52 -12.25
N ILE A 150 -4.53 -6.69 -11.07
CA ILE A 150 -4.40 -5.72 -9.97
C ILE A 150 -2.98 -5.70 -9.40
N MET A 151 -2.28 -6.83 -9.42
CA MET A 151 -0.88 -6.93 -9.03
C MET A 151 0.02 -6.18 -10.01
N THR A 152 -0.17 -6.36 -11.32
CA THR A 152 0.56 -5.59 -12.33
C THR A 152 0.28 -4.10 -12.17
N LEU A 153 -0.98 -3.71 -12.00
CA LEU A 153 -1.34 -2.31 -11.78
C LEU A 153 -0.63 -1.75 -10.54
N PHE A 154 -0.67 -2.48 -9.42
CA PHE A 154 0.00 -2.08 -8.18
C PHE A 154 1.51 -1.89 -8.36
N LEU A 155 2.18 -2.80 -9.07
CA LEU A 155 3.63 -2.72 -9.28
C LEU A 155 4.04 -1.58 -10.23
N TRP A 156 3.21 -1.27 -11.23
CA TRP A 156 3.62 -0.41 -12.34
C TRP A 156 3.05 1.01 -12.30
N HIS A 157 2.02 1.30 -11.51
CA HIS A 157 1.40 2.63 -11.48
C HIS A 157 2.35 3.74 -10.98
N LEU A 158 3.22 3.47 -10.00
CA LEU A 158 4.22 4.46 -9.55
C LEU A 158 5.31 4.69 -10.60
N THR A 159 5.69 3.65 -11.34
CA THR A 159 6.63 3.78 -12.46
C THR A 159 6.01 4.63 -13.58
N ALA A 160 4.75 4.39 -13.93
CA ALA A 160 4.03 5.21 -14.89
C ALA A 160 3.91 6.67 -14.41
N LEU A 161 3.62 6.90 -13.13
CA LEU A 161 3.63 8.23 -12.52
C LEU A 161 4.99 8.92 -12.71
N MET A 162 6.09 8.22 -12.43
CA MET A 162 7.43 8.79 -12.59
C MET A 162 7.74 9.15 -14.04
N LEU A 163 7.45 8.24 -15.00
CA LEU A 163 7.67 8.49 -16.42
C LEU A 163 6.86 9.69 -16.92
N VAL A 164 5.57 9.74 -16.55
CA VAL A 164 4.70 10.87 -16.90
C VAL A 164 5.24 12.16 -16.28
N ALA A 165 5.68 12.15 -15.03
CA ALA A 165 6.20 13.33 -14.35
C ALA A 165 7.50 13.85 -15.00
N VAL A 166 8.43 12.96 -15.35
CA VAL A 166 9.71 13.32 -16.01
C VAL A 166 9.49 13.96 -17.38
N ILE A 167 8.38 13.64 -18.07
CA ILE A 167 8.04 14.26 -19.36
C ILE A 167 7.23 15.56 -19.14
N ALA A 168 6.18 15.50 -18.31
CA ALA A 168 5.23 16.59 -18.17
C ALA A 168 5.81 17.80 -17.42
N LEU A 169 6.62 17.58 -16.38
CA LEU A 169 7.13 18.68 -15.55
C LEU A 169 8.13 19.56 -16.33
N PRO A 170 9.13 19.02 -17.07
CA PRO A 170 10.00 19.84 -17.91
C PRO A 170 9.26 20.50 -19.09
N ALA A 171 8.19 19.88 -19.59
CA ALA A 171 7.32 20.46 -20.60
C ALA A 171 6.45 21.63 -20.08
N GLY A 172 6.60 22.03 -18.81
CA GLY A 172 5.89 23.16 -18.21
C GLY A 172 4.46 22.84 -17.79
N PHE A 173 4.12 21.58 -17.56
CA PHE A 173 2.77 21.22 -17.14
C PHE A 173 2.37 21.94 -15.83
N PRO A 174 1.17 22.55 -15.75
CA PRO A 174 0.82 23.41 -14.63
C PRO A 174 0.90 22.72 -13.26
N GLN A 175 1.45 23.43 -12.26
CA GLN A 175 1.50 22.99 -10.86
C GLN A 175 0.71 23.97 -9.97
N PRO A 176 -0.62 24.04 -10.12
CA PRO A 176 -1.46 24.94 -9.34
C PRO A 176 -1.35 24.63 -7.84
N ARG A 177 -1.51 25.66 -7.02
CA ARG A 177 -1.49 25.54 -5.56
C ARG A 177 -2.44 24.44 -5.09
N PRO A 178 -2.00 23.48 -4.25
CA PRO A 178 -2.86 22.42 -3.71
C PRO A 178 -4.16 22.97 -3.09
N GLY A 179 -5.29 22.36 -3.45
CA GLY A 179 -6.62 22.75 -2.98
C GLY A 179 -7.27 23.92 -3.73
N SER A 180 -6.58 24.58 -4.67
CA SER A 180 -7.19 25.60 -5.54
C SER A 180 -8.18 25.01 -6.55
N ALA A 181 -9.06 25.84 -7.11
CA ALA A 181 -9.98 25.41 -8.17
C ALA A 181 -9.22 24.87 -9.40
N ALA A 182 -8.15 25.55 -9.82
CA ALA A 182 -7.28 25.10 -10.91
C ALA A 182 -6.67 23.72 -10.61
N TRP A 183 -6.28 23.46 -9.37
CA TRP A 183 -5.77 22.16 -8.95
C TRP A 183 -6.80 21.05 -9.09
N TRP A 184 -8.04 21.29 -8.66
CA TRP A 184 -9.13 20.32 -8.81
C TRP A 184 -9.49 20.07 -10.28
N LEU A 185 -9.55 21.12 -11.10
CA LEU A 185 -9.80 21.02 -12.54
C LEU A 185 -8.71 20.22 -13.26
N LEU A 186 -7.47 20.26 -12.78
CA LEU A 186 -6.35 19.52 -13.37
C LEU A 186 -6.35 18.03 -12.99
N ARG A 187 -7.07 17.61 -11.94
CA ARG A 187 -7.06 16.21 -11.47
C ARG A 187 -7.59 15.20 -12.50
N PRO A 188 -8.72 15.43 -13.19
CA PRO A 188 -9.16 14.55 -14.27
C PRO A 188 -8.11 14.37 -15.38
N PHE A 189 -7.40 15.45 -15.76
CA PHE A 189 -6.34 15.38 -16.76
C PHE A 189 -5.15 14.54 -16.28
N TRP A 190 -4.71 14.74 -15.03
CA TRP A 190 -3.69 13.88 -14.43
C TRP A 190 -4.12 12.42 -14.39
N ILE A 191 -5.35 12.12 -13.98
CA ILE A 191 -5.88 10.75 -13.94
C ILE A 191 -5.88 10.14 -15.34
N LEU A 192 -6.30 10.89 -16.37
CA LEU A 192 -6.29 10.43 -17.76
C LEU A 192 -4.87 10.13 -18.24
N LEU A 193 -3.92 11.05 -18.01
CA LEU A 193 -2.54 10.90 -18.42
C LEU A 193 -1.84 9.72 -17.73
N LEU A 194 -2.06 9.56 -16.43
CA LEU A 194 -1.54 8.42 -15.65
C LEU A 194 -2.19 7.10 -16.08
N SER A 195 -3.48 7.11 -16.40
CA SER A 195 -4.17 5.94 -16.95
C SER A 195 -3.61 5.58 -18.33
N ALA A 196 -3.34 6.57 -19.17
CA ALA A 196 -2.73 6.37 -20.48
C ALA A 196 -1.31 5.79 -20.39
N GLY A 197 -0.56 6.09 -19.34
CA GLY A 197 0.74 5.43 -19.07
C GLY A 197 0.60 4.04 -18.45
N THR A 198 -0.31 3.87 -17.48
CA THR A 198 -0.43 2.64 -16.68
C THR A 198 -1.13 1.52 -17.45
N VAL A 199 -2.21 1.82 -18.18
CA VAL A 199 -3.02 0.80 -18.86
C VAL A 199 -2.20 0.02 -19.92
N PRO A 200 -1.43 0.67 -20.81
CA PRO A 200 -0.57 -0.05 -21.75
C PRO A 200 0.48 -0.91 -21.05
N ALA A 201 1.11 -0.41 -19.98
CA ALA A 201 2.06 -1.17 -19.18
C ALA A 201 1.40 -2.44 -18.63
N VAL A 202 0.19 -2.31 -18.06
CA VAL A 202 -0.59 -3.45 -17.58
C VAL A 202 -0.88 -4.45 -18.69
N PHE A 203 -1.32 -4.02 -19.87
CA PHE A 203 -1.58 -4.94 -20.98
C PHE A 203 -0.34 -5.69 -21.47
N LEU A 204 0.80 -5.00 -21.55
CA LEU A 204 2.08 -5.58 -21.98
C LEU A 204 2.64 -6.56 -20.96
N LEU A 205 2.42 -6.31 -19.66
CA LEU A 205 3.05 -7.04 -18.57
C LEU A 205 2.15 -8.11 -17.94
N ALA A 206 0.83 -7.98 -18.06
CA ALA A 206 -0.13 -8.99 -17.58
C ALA A 206 0.07 -10.36 -18.23
N ARG A 207 0.80 -10.45 -19.36
CA ARG A 207 1.21 -11.73 -19.96
C ARG A 207 2.10 -12.56 -19.01
N PHE A 208 2.92 -11.90 -18.19
CA PHE A 208 3.84 -12.56 -17.27
C PHE A 208 3.13 -13.10 -16.02
N GLU A 209 1.99 -12.52 -15.64
CA GLU A 209 1.16 -13.03 -14.53
C GLU A 209 0.35 -14.27 -14.91
N ARG A 210 0.06 -14.45 -16.20
CA ARG A 210 -0.73 -15.60 -16.68
C ARG A 210 0.09 -16.87 -16.85
N THR A 211 1.39 -16.82 -16.56
CA THR A 211 2.26 -17.99 -16.61
C THR A 211 1.86 -18.94 -15.50
N ARG A 212 1.01 -19.93 -15.83
CA ARG A 212 0.64 -21.00 -14.90
C ARG A 212 1.91 -21.75 -14.53
N SER A 213 2.31 -21.67 -13.26
CA SER A 213 3.28 -22.62 -12.70
C SER A 213 2.68 -24.02 -12.84
N ARG A 214 3.16 -24.79 -13.82
CA ARG A 214 2.93 -26.24 -13.81
C ARG A 214 3.73 -26.77 -12.61
N PRO A 215 3.10 -27.52 -11.67
CA PRO A 215 3.85 -28.19 -10.63
C PRO A 215 4.81 -29.15 -11.33
N HIS A 216 6.09 -28.81 -11.34
CA HIS A 216 7.14 -29.72 -11.77
C HIS A 216 7.74 -30.31 -10.49
N PRO A 217 7.92 -31.64 -10.41
CA PRO A 217 8.55 -32.24 -9.24
C PRO A 217 9.95 -31.63 -9.06
N ALA A 218 10.11 -30.85 -8.00
CA ALA A 218 11.36 -30.15 -7.74
C ALA A 218 12.44 -31.16 -7.35
N ARG A 219 13.48 -31.29 -8.19
CA ARG A 219 14.67 -32.08 -7.85
C ARG A 219 15.54 -31.29 -6.86
N PRO A 220 16.31 -31.97 -5.98
CA PRO A 220 17.08 -31.30 -4.92
C PRO A 220 18.03 -30.21 -5.42
N ARG A 221 18.70 -30.42 -6.57
CA ARG A 221 19.62 -29.46 -7.17
C ARG A 221 18.90 -28.23 -7.76
N GLY A 222 17.81 -28.44 -8.49
CA GLY A 222 16.99 -27.33 -9.00
C GLY A 222 16.36 -26.52 -7.87
N ALA A 223 15.91 -27.18 -6.80
CA ALA A 223 15.40 -26.52 -5.59
C ALA A 223 16.47 -25.68 -4.86
N LEU A 224 17.71 -26.17 -4.79
CA LEU A 224 18.82 -25.43 -4.20
C LEU A 224 19.13 -24.14 -4.99
N TYR A 225 19.31 -24.24 -6.31
CA TYR A 225 19.57 -23.07 -7.15
C TYR A 225 18.42 -22.08 -7.15
N ALA A 226 17.17 -22.55 -7.18
CA ALA A 226 16.01 -21.70 -7.02
C ALA A 226 15.98 -20.99 -5.65
N SER A 227 16.33 -21.69 -4.57
CA SER A 227 16.39 -21.11 -3.22
C SER A 227 17.48 -20.04 -3.11
N ILE A 228 18.66 -20.31 -3.69
CA ILE A 228 19.76 -19.33 -3.77
C ILE A 228 19.32 -18.11 -4.59
N GLY A 229 18.72 -18.33 -5.76
CA GLY A 229 18.20 -17.26 -6.61
C GLY A 229 17.17 -16.39 -5.89
N VAL A 230 16.22 -17.01 -5.19
CA VAL A 230 15.21 -16.30 -4.37
C VAL A 230 15.88 -15.50 -3.25
N ALA A 231 16.84 -16.09 -2.53
CA ALA A 231 17.54 -15.41 -1.44
C ALA A 231 18.32 -14.18 -1.95
N LEU A 232 19.07 -14.33 -3.05
CA LEU A 232 19.83 -13.24 -3.66
C LEU A 232 18.90 -12.14 -4.20
N ALA A 233 17.81 -12.50 -4.87
CA ALA A 233 16.82 -11.54 -5.33
C ALA A 233 16.15 -10.79 -4.18
N ALA A 234 15.80 -11.50 -3.09
CA ALA A 234 15.22 -10.88 -1.90
C ALA A 234 16.19 -9.89 -1.25
N VAL A 235 17.47 -10.26 -1.08
CA VAL A 235 18.51 -9.36 -0.55
C VAL A 235 18.69 -8.15 -1.46
N ALA A 236 18.76 -8.34 -2.78
CA ALA A 236 18.88 -7.25 -3.74
C ALA A 236 17.70 -6.27 -3.68
N ILE A 237 16.47 -6.78 -3.67
CA ILE A 237 15.25 -5.97 -3.62
C ILE A 237 15.15 -5.21 -2.31
N LEU A 238 15.42 -5.87 -1.18
CA LEU A 238 15.45 -5.22 0.14
C LEU A 238 16.58 -4.19 0.21
N GLY A 239 17.75 -4.49 -0.36
CA GLY A 239 18.86 -3.56 -0.48
C GLY A 239 18.46 -2.31 -1.27
N PHE A 240 17.78 -2.46 -2.41
CA PHE A 240 17.25 -1.33 -3.18
C PHE A 240 16.19 -0.54 -2.42
N ALA A 241 15.38 -1.19 -1.60
CA ALA A 241 14.44 -0.50 -0.73
C ALA A 241 15.15 0.38 0.32
N VAL A 242 16.33 -0.05 0.79
CA VAL A 242 17.15 0.71 1.75
C VAL A 242 17.97 1.79 1.08
N THR A 243 18.65 1.53 -0.04
CA THR A 243 19.52 2.50 -0.74
C THR A 243 18.72 3.48 -1.60
N GLY A 244 17.59 3.03 -2.14
CA GLY A 244 16.94 3.73 -3.25
C GLY A 244 17.83 3.80 -4.48
N LEU A 245 17.43 4.64 -5.44
CA LEU A 245 18.19 4.91 -6.67
C LEU A 245 19.05 6.19 -6.56
N VAL A 246 18.78 7.06 -5.59
CA VAL A 246 19.51 8.31 -5.39
C VAL A 246 20.97 8.05 -4.99
N ASP A 247 21.23 6.94 -4.31
CA ASP A 247 22.57 6.55 -3.86
C ASP A 247 23.51 6.17 -5.01
N PHE A 248 23.00 6.02 -6.25
CA PHE A 248 23.87 5.97 -7.44
C PHE A 248 24.58 7.30 -7.69
N VAL A 249 23.96 8.41 -7.30
CA VAL A 249 24.45 9.78 -7.51
C VAL A 249 25.09 10.31 -6.24
N TYR A 250 24.55 9.95 -5.07
CA TYR A 250 25.03 10.40 -3.76
C TYR A 250 25.29 9.20 -2.83
N PRO A 251 26.47 8.57 -2.90
CA PRO A 251 26.77 7.38 -2.12
C PRO A 251 26.71 7.67 -0.62
N GLY A 252 26.09 6.76 0.15
CA GLY A 252 26.07 6.79 1.61
C GLY A 252 26.32 5.40 2.21
N ASP A 253 26.75 5.34 3.48
CA ASP A 253 26.86 4.06 4.22
C ASP A 253 25.45 3.60 4.61
N ARG A 254 24.88 2.69 3.82
CA ARG A 254 23.57 2.09 4.07
C ARG A 254 23.73 0.60 4.35
N ARG A 255 22.98 0.11 5.34
CA ARG A 255 23.07 -1.28 5.79
C ARG A 255 21.69 -1.91 5.85
N LEU A 256 21.60 -3.14 5.33
CA LEU A 256 20.46 -4.02 5.54
C LEU A 256 20.77 -4.91 6.75
N VAL A 257 20.22 -4.53 7.91
CA VAL A 257 20.58 -5.10 9.22
C VAL A 257 22.08 -4.89 9.52
N PHE A 258 22.93 -5.84 9.16
CA PHE A 258 24.40 -5.76 9.32
C PHE A 258 25.15 -5.76 7.97
N LEU A 259 24.47 -6.02 6.86
CA LEU A 259 25.09 -6.15 5.55
C LEU A 259 25.21 -4.77 4.90
N PRO A 260 26.41 -4.30 4.49
CA PRO A 260 26.52 -3.09 3.69
C PRO A 260 25.83 -3.33 2.35
N VAL A 261 24.95 -2.40 1.97
CA VAL A 261 24.22 -2.45 0.70
C VAL A 261 24.51 -1.19 -0.07
N SER A 262 24.76 -1.36 -1.37
CA SER A 262 24.87 -0.27 -2.33
C SER A 262 24.06 -0.64 -3.56
N PRO A 263 23.59 0.34 -4.35
CA PRO A 263 22.85 0.05 -5.57
C PRO A 263 23.60 -0.89 -6.53
N LEU A 264 24.94 -0.79 -6.58
CA LEU A 264 25.79 -1.71 -7.35
C LEU A 264 25.79 -3.14 -6.79
N ILE A 265 25.95 -3.30 -5.47
CA ILE A 265 25.89 -4.62 -4.82
C ILE A 265 24.52 -5.26 -5.07
N ASN A 266 23.45 -4.47 -5.01
CA ASN A 266 22.10 -4.95 -5.26
C ASN A 266 21.91 -5.39 -6.73
N LEU A 267 22.45 -4.65 -7.70
CA LEU A 267 22.45 -5.08 -9.11
C LEU A 267 23.21 -6.39 -9.32
N VAL A 268 24.38 -6.53 -8.71
CA VAL A 268 25.19 -7.75 -8.81
C VAL A 268 24.46 -8.94 -8.19
N ALA A 269 23.86 -8.76 -7.01
CA ALA A 269 23.05 -9.79 -6.36
C ALA A 269 21.84 -10.19 -7.22
N LEU A 270 21.18 -9.23 -7.87
CA LEU A 270 20.07 -9.50 -8.78
C LEU A 270 20.51 -10.25 -10.04
N ALA A 271 21.65 -9.89 -10.63
CA ALA A 271 22.23 -10.60 -11.77
C ALA A 271 22.62 -12.04 -11.39
N ALA A 272 23.24 -12.22 -10.22
CA ALA A 272 23.59 -13.54 -9.68
C ALA A 272 22.33 -14.39 -9.40
N ALA A 273 21.24 -13.77 -8.94
CA ALA A 273 19.96 -14.47 -8.83
C ALA A 273 19.46 -14.98 -10.18
N GLY A 274 19.54 -14.17 -11.24
CA GLY A 274 19.20 -14.58 -12.60
C GLY A 274 20.02 -15.77 -13.10
N LEU A 275 21.33 -15.77 -12.85
CA LEU A 275 22.21 -16.89 -13.18
C LEU A 275 21.88 -18.15 -12.39
N ALA A 276 21.55 -18.02 -11.10
CA ALA A 276 21.12 -19.15 -10.28
C ALA A 276 19.81 -19.76 -10.81
N PHE A 277 18.84 -18.95 -11.22
CA PHE A 277 17.62 -19.45 -11.84
C PHE A 277 17.87 -20.18 -13.16
N ALA A 278 18.77 -19.66 -14.00
CA ALA A 278 19.17 -20.31 -15.25
C ALA A 278 19.83 -21.68 -14.98
N ALA A 279 20.79 -21.73 -14.06
CA ALA A 279 21.45 -22.98 -13.68
C ALA A 279 20.49 -24.03 -13.08
N GLY A 280 19.48 -23.58 -12.32
CA GLY A 280 18.43 -24.46 -11.80
C GLY A 280 17.51 -25.04 -12.88
N ALA A 281 17.27 -24.27 -13.95
CA ALA A 281 16.51 -24.72 -15.12
C ALA A 281 17.29 -25.79 -15.90
N ASP A 282 18.58 -25.55 -16.16
CA ASP A 282 19.45 -26.51 -16.87
C ASP A 282 19.66 -27.82 -16.10
N ALA A 283 19.63 -27.76 -14.75
CA ALA A 283 19.70 -28.95 -13.89
C ALA A 283 18.44 -29.83 -13.91
N SER A 284 17.39 -29.40 -14.61
CA SER A 284 16.10 -30.09 -14.75
C SER A 284 15.86 -30.47 -16.22
N PRO A 285 16.29 -31.66 -16.71
CA PRO A 285 16.01 -32.07 -18.08
C PRO A 285 14.50 -32.28 -18.31
N ALA A 286 14.06 -32.02 -19.54
CA ALA A 286 12.68 -32.07 -20.04
C ALA A 286 11.93 -33.38 -19.78
#